data_AF-A0A3M9LLE9-F1
#
_entry.id   AF-A0A3M9LLE9-F1
#
_cell.length_a   1.000
_cell.length_b   1.000
_cell.length_c   1.000
_cell.angle_alpha   90.00
_cell.angle_beta   90.00
_cell.angle_gamma   90.00
#
_symmetry.space_group_name_H-M   'P 1'
#
loop_
_entity.id
_entity.type
_entity.pdbx_description
1 polymer ?
#
loop_
_entity_poly.entity_id
_entity_poly.type
_entity_poly.pdbx_seq_one_letter_code
_entity_poly.pdbx_strand_id
1 'polypeptide(L)'
;MKEKEYRSLILKDLEKQLLESISISLHDLAVEIVRTGFRCSGCGRCCKFSTGDNSVLLTYFDIDNLKKSGNINAIEPTVAEEDMFLADTEGNVHTFGWRLKRKTNGECVFLSEAGCTIYPFRPLLCRTYPFYIAEGKLEISECVGQGRILPFYHAHRLANEVLQRYIIELRDTIMTYRHFKEGPLFLASQSASDYKLIVHDSRGKWILDDK
;
A
#
# COMPACT_ATOMS: atom_id res chain seq x y z
N MET A 1 0.49 10.84 -27.43
CA MET A 1 -0.70 10.18 -26.86
C MET A 1 -1.19 11.08 -25.73
N LYS A 2 -2.44 11.54 -25.78
CA LYS A 2 -2.92 12.54 -24.81
C LYS A 2 -3.05 11.88 -23.44
N GLU A 3 -2.65 12.53 -22.36
CA GLU A 3 -2.69 12.02 -20.97
C GLU A 3 -4.03 11.35 -20.59
N LYS A 4 -5.14 11.89 -21.11
CA LYS A 4 -6.49 11.33 -20.96
C LYS A 4 -6.66 9.94 -21.58
N GLU A 5 -6.01 9.66 -22.71
CA GLU A 5 -6.05 8.35 -23.37
C GLU A 5 -5.28 7.31 -22.55
N TYR A 6 -4.10 7.67 -22.02
CA TYR A 6 -3.30 6.79 -21.17
C TYR A 6 -4.03 6.43 -19.88
N ARG A 7 -4.61 7.42 -19.19
CA ARG A 7 -5.44 7.18 -18.00
C ARG A 7 -6.66 6.31 -18.28
N SER A 8 -7.29 6.46 -19.45
CA SER A 8 -8.39 5.60 -19.88
C SER A 8 -7.96 4.14 -20.06
N LEU A 9 -6.76 3.90 -20.61
CA LEU A 9 -6.19 2.55 -20.73
C LEU A 9 -5.89 1.92 -19.36
N ILE A 10 -5.26 2.67 -18.44
CA ILE A 10 -5.00 2.19 -17.08
C ILE A 10 -6.30 1.81 -16.37
N LEU A 11 -7.32 2.69 -16.42
CA LEU A 11 -8.61 2.42 -15.79
C LEU A 11 -9.27 1.15 -16.34
N LYS A 12 -9.25 0.96 -17.66
CA LYS A 12 -9.79 -0.27 -18.28
C LYS A 12 -9.07 -1.53 -17.82
N ASP A 13 -7.74 -1.46 -17.71
CA ASP A 13 -6.94 -2.59 -17.23
C ASP A 13 -7.25 -2.92 -15.77
N LEU A 14 -7.27 -1.92 -14.89
CA LEU A 14 -7.65 -2.09 -13.48
C LEU A 14 -9.07 -2.64 -13.31
N GLU A 15 -10.03 -2.13 -14.10
CA GLU A 15 -11.42 -2.62 -14.08
C GLU A 15 -11.52 -4.07 -14.55
N LYS A 16 -10.72 -4.45 -15.55
CA LYS A 16 -10.60 -5.84 -16.00
C LYS A 16 -10.01 -6.73 -14.89
N GLN A 17 -8.90 -6.33 -14.27
CA GLN A 17 -8.29 -7.06 -13.15
C GLN A 17 -9.28 -7.23 -11.98
N LEU A 18 -10.06 -6.19 -11.67
CA LEU A 18 -11.10 -6.26 -10.64
C LEU A 18 -12.21 -7.24 -11.02
N LEU A 19 -12.64 -7.29 -12.27
CA LEU A 19 -13.62 -8.27 -12.74
C LEU A 19 -13.07 -9.70 -12.67
N GLU A 20 -11.83 -9.90 -13.10
CA GLU A 20 -11.14 -11.19 -13.06
C GLU A 20 -10.89 -11.69 -11.64
N SER A 21 -10.78 -10.78 -10.66
CA SER A 21 -10.61 -11.14 -9.24
C SER A 21 -11.76 -12.01 -8.68
N ILE A 22 -12.96 -11.93 -9.27
CA ILE A 22 -14.13 -12.74 -8.89
C ILE A 22 -13.90 -14.22 -9.19
N SER A 23 -13.11 -14.51 -10.22
CA SER A 23 -12.81 -15.88 -10.67
C SER A 23 -11.60 -16.48 -9.94
N ILE A 24 -10.92 -15.72 -9.06
CA ILE A 24 -9.79 -16.23 -8.30
C ILE A 24 -10.30 -17.25 -7.28
N SER A 25 -9.86 -18.50 -7.44
CA SER A 25 -10.21 -19.61 -6.58
C SER A 25 -9.56 -19.45 -5.20
N LEU A 26 -10.39 -19.18 -4.19
CA LEU A 26 -9.94 -19.11 -2.81
C LEU A 26 -9.31 -20.43 -2.32
N HIS A 27 -9.80 -21.56 -2.83
CA HIS A 27 -9.24 -22.87 -2.52
C HIS A 27 -7.81 -23.01 -3.06
N ASP A 28 -7.57 -22.62 -4.30
CA ASP A 28 -6.26 -22.75 -4.94
C ASP A 28 -5.23 -21.84 -4.25
N LEU A 29 -5.62 -20.60 -3.92
CA LEU A 29 -4.81 -19.72 -3.09
C LEU A 29 -4.45 -20.37 -1.74
N ALA A 30 -5.42 -20.98 -1.07
CA ALA A 30 -5.19 -21.64 0.21
C ALA A 30 -4.22 -22.83 0.06
N VAL A 31 -4.34 -23.61 -1.00
CA VAL A 31 -3.43 -24.73 -1.31
C VAL A 31 -2.00 -24.24 -1.52
N GLU A 32 -1.81 -23.17 -2.29
CA GLU A 32 -0.48 -22.58 -2.50
C GLU A 32 0.13 -22.00 -1.23
N ILE A 33 -0.68 -21.34 -0.40
CA ILE A 33 -0.26 -20.82 0.90
C ILE A 33 0.14 -21.97 1.85
N VAL A 34 -0.60 -23.09 1.87
CA VAL A 34 -0.21 -24.29 2.63
C VAL A 34 1.12 -24.84 2.13
N ARG A 35 1.30 -24.98 0.81
CA ARG A 35 2.54 -25.49 0.20
C ARG A 35 3.75 -24.63 0.55
N THR A 36 3.56 -23.30 0.54
CA THR A 36 4.60 -22.35 0.96
C THR A 36 4.95 -22.54 2.43
N GLY A 37 3.92 -22.69 3.27
CA GLY A 37 4.05 -22.78 4.71
C GLY A 37 4.51 -21.44 5.31
N PHE A 38 3.83 -20.96 6.36
CA PHE A 38 4.20 -19.67 6.94
C PHE A 38 3.86 -19.55 8.41
N ARG A 39 4.80 -18.98 9.17
CA ARG A 39 4.57 -18.48 10.52
C ARG A 39 5.45 -17.26 10.78
N CYS A 40 4.81 -16.10 10.97
CA CYS A 40 5.53 -14.90 11.40
C CYS A 40 6.25 -15.16 12.74
N SER A 41 7.56 -14.90 12.78
CA SER A 41 8.39 -15.05 13.97
C SER A 41 8.47 -13.77 14.82
N GLY A 42 7.84 -12.68 14.37
CA GLY A 42 7.97 -11.37 15.02
C GLY A 42 9.35 -10.73 14.87
N CYS A 43 10.18 -11.19 13.93
CA CYS A 43 11.58 -10.73 13.79
C CYS A 43 11.76 -9.25 13.40
N GLY A 44 10.70 -8.58 12.95
CA GLY A 44 10.74 -7.17 12.58
C GLY A 44 11.49 -6.84 11.28
N ARG A 45 12.00 -7.83 10.52
CA ARG A 45 12.74 -7.58 9.27
C ARG A 45 11.92 -6.76 8.26
N CYS A 46 10.68 -7.17 7.96
CA CYS A 46 9.79 -6.41 7.07
C CYS A 46 9.45 -4.99 7.56
N CYS A 47 9.81 -4.63 8.79
CA CYS A 47 9.64 -3.28 9.34
C CYS A 47 10.92 -2.43 9.23
N LYS A 48 12.03 -2.95 8.70
CA LYS A 48 13.33 -2.27 8.63
C LYS A 48 13.79 -2.09 7.19
N PHE A 49 14.12 -0.85 6.84
CA PHE A 49 14.70 -0.52 5.53
C PHE A 49 16.03 -1.26 5.25
N SER A 50 16.79 -1.58 6.31
CA SER A 50 18.06 -2.32 6.20
C SER A 50 17.91 -3.75 5.64
N THR A 51 16.69 -4.24 5.48
CA THR A 51 16.40 -5.57 4.89
C THR A 51 15.58 -5.49 3.61
N GLY A 52 15.51 -4.32 2.98
CA GLY A 52 14.71 -4.05 1.79
C GLY A 52 13.68 -2.96 2.03
N ASP A 53 12.95 -2.58 0.97
CA ASP A 53 11.89 -1.58 1.07
C ASP A 53 10.82 -2.03 2.08
N ASN A 54 10.63 -1.22 3.13
CA ASN A 54 9.62 -1.41 4.17
C ASN A 54 8.47 -0.40 4.04
N SER A 55 8.26 0.16 2.86
CA SER A 55 7.10 1.03 2.57
C SER A 55 5.81 0.28 2.81
N VAL A 56 4.95 0.86 3.65
CA VAL A 56 3.60 0.33 3.90
C VAL A 56 2.60 1.33 3.35
N LEU A 57 2.22 1.15 2.09
CA LEU A 57 1.15 1.91 1.46
C LEU A 57 -0.18 1.61 2.15
N LEU A 58 -1.02 2.63 2.26
CA LEU A 58 -2.28 2.59 2.98
C LEU A 58 -3.45 2.83 2.03
N THR A 59 -4.44 1.94 2.11
CA THR A 59 -5.73 2.10 1.45
C THR A 59 -6.68 2.91 2.32
N TYR A 60 -7.84 3.31 1.79
CA TYR A 60 -8.91 3.92 2.60
C TYR A 60 -9.27 3.07 3.84
N PHE A 61 -9.25 1.73 3.71
CA PHE A 61 -9.55 0.81 4.80
C PHE A 61 -8.51 0.90 5.93
N ASP A 62 -7.23 0.98 5.57
CA ASP A 62 -6.14 1.09 6.54
C ASP A 62 -6.20 2.41 7.29
N ILE A 63 -6.46 3.51 6.58
CA ILE A 63 -6.59 4.84 7.17
C ILE A 63 -7.73 4.89 8.18
N ASP A 64 -8.90 4.33 7.83
CA ASP A 64 -10.04 4.26 8.74
C ASP A 64 -9.75 3.39 9.97
N ASN A 65 -9.05 2.27 9.80
CA ASN A 65 -8.65 1.40 10.91
C ASN A 65 -7.61 2.05 11.83
N LEU A 66 -6.63 2.76 11.28
CA LEU A 66 -5.65 3.53 12.05
C LEU A 66 -6.31 4.69 12.80
N LYS A 67 -7.27 5.38 12.17
CA LYS A 67 -8.08 6.41 12.83
C LYS A 67 -8.84 5.85 14.03
N LYS A 68 -9.54 4.73 13.86
CA LYS A 68 -10.32 4.08 14.93
C LYS A 68 -9.44 3.62 16.11
N SER A 69 -8.19 3.24 15.84
CA SER A 69 -7.24 2.81 16.87
C SER A 69 -6.43 3.96 17.50
N GLY A 70 -6.71 5.22 17.14
CA GLY A 70 -6.00 6.39 17.68
C GLY A 70 -4.62 6.63 17.07
N ASN A 71 -4.31 5.98 15.95
CA ASN A 71 -2.99 5.96 15.32
C ASN A 71 -2.88 6.83 14.05
N ILE A 72 -3.78 7.81 13.88
CA ILE A 72 -3.83 8.66 12.68
C ILE A 72 -2.51 9.45 12.45
N ASN A 73 -1.82 9.82 13.54
CA ASN A 73 -0.58 10.58 13.48
C ASN A 73 0.62 9.80 12.90
N ALA A 74 0.45 8.48 12.69
CA ALA A 74 1.45 7.61 12.11
C ALA A 74 1.41 7.55 10.57
N ILE A 75 0.55 8.35 9.93
CA ILE A 75 0.36 8.38 8.49
C ILE A 75 1.09 9.59 7.89
N GLU A 76 1.77 9.39 6.76
CA GLU A 76 2.40 10.45 5.97
C GLU A 76 2.09 10.28 4.47
N PRO A 77 2.20 11.36 3.66
CA PRO A 77 2.10 11.26 2.21
C PRO A 77 3.22 10.40 1.61
N THR A 78 2.97 9.78 0.47
CA THR A 78 3.96 9.05 -0.32
C THR A 78 4.87 10.02 -1.09
N VAL A 79 5.81 10.68 -0.43
CA VAL A 79 6.77 11.54 -1.16
C VAL A 79 7.88 10.70 -1.82
N ALA A 80 8.33 11.10 -3.01
CA ALA A 80 9.47 10.48 -3.67
C ALA A 80 10.76 10.75 -2.87
N GLU A 81 11.63 9.75 -2.75
CA GLU A 81 12.86 9.84 -1.94
C GLU A 81 14.00 10.61 -2.64
N GLU A 82 13.83 11.03 -3.91
CA GLU A 82 14.89 11.59 -4.78
C GLU A 82 14.74 13.08 -5.12
N ASP A 83 14.03 13.87 -4.29
CA ASP A 83 13.82 15.32 -4.50
C ASP A 83 13.20 15.70 -5.88
N MET A 84 12.64 14.72 -6.59
CA MET A 84 11.87 14.91 -7.82
C MET A 84 10.39 14.79 -7.52
N PHE A 85 9.65 15.82 -7.89
CA PHE A 85 8.23 15.95 -7.60
C PHE A 85 7.41 16.12 -8.87
N LEU A 86 6.16 15.68 -8.83
CA LEU A 86 5.18 16.05 -9.84
C LEU A 86 4.57 17.39 -9.44
N ALA A 87 4.83 18.43 -10.21
CA ALA A 87 4.33 19.77 -9.94
C ALA A 87 3.33 20.25 -11.00
N ASP A 88 2.36 21.05 -10.60
CA ASP A 88 1.48 21.77 -11.52
C ASP A 88 2.13 23.10 -12.00
N THR A 89 1.44 23.84 -12.86
CA THR A 89 1.92 25.14 -13.37
C THR A 89 1.93 26.24 -12.32
N GLU A 90 1.28 26.05 -11.17
CA GLU A 90 1.26 26.98 -10.04
C GLU A 90 2.39 26.70 -9.04
N GLY A 91 3.16 25.63 -9.26
CA GLY A 91 4.26 25.20 -8.40
C GLY A 91 3.85 24.27 -7.26
N ASN A 92 2.56 23.90 -7.15
CA ASN A 92 2.10 22.94 -6.15
C ASN A 92 2.68 21.55 -6.44
N VAL A 93 3.04 20.81 -5.39
CA VAL A 93 3.54 19.44 -5.51
C VAL A 93 2.41 18.45 -5.31
N HIS A 94 2.32 17.47 -6.17
CA HIS A 94 1.30 16.44 -6.19
C HIS A 94 1.91 15.08 -5.86
N THR A 95 1.26 14.34 -4.97
CA THR A 95 1.58 12.93 -4.71
C THR A 95 0.31 12.07 -4.60
N PHE A 96 0.48 10.75 -4.59
CA PHE A 96 -0.59 9.76 -4.69
C PHE A 96 -0.57 8.78 -3.52
N GLY A 97 -1.60 8.86 -2.69
CA GLY A 97 -1.82 7.97 -1.57
C GLY A 97 -1.00 8.31 -0.32
N TRP A 98 -1.07 7.39 0.62
CA TRP A 98 -0.53 7.55 1.96
C TRP A 98 0.28 6.33 2.34
N ARG A 99 1.23 6.50 3.26
CA ARG A 99 2.03 5.41 3.83
C ARG A 99 2.16 5.55 5.34
N LEU A 100 2.59 4.47 6.00
CA LEU A 100 3.07 4.58 7.36
C LEU A 100 4.36 5.39 7.42
N LYS A 101 4.47 6.21 8.47
CA LYS A 101 5.69 6.91 8.85
C LYS A 101 6.83 5.94 9.12
N ARG A 102 8.03 6.38 8.76
CA ARG A 102 9.27 5.80 9.26
C ARG A 102 9.86 6.69 10.36
N LYS A 103 10.58 6.06 11.27
CA LYS A 103 11.49 6.73 12.19
C LYS A 103 12.69 7.27 11.41
N THR A 104 13.49 8.13 12.05
CA THR A 104 14.72 8.69 11.49
C THR A 104 15.75 7.62 11.08
N ASN A 105 15.73 6.44 11.72
CA ASN A 105 16.59 5.30 11.37
C ASN A 105 16.02 4.41 10.24
N GLY A 106 14.93 4.82 9.59
CA GLY A 106 14.29 4.08 8.49
C GLY A 106 13.38 2.93 8.94
N GLU A 107 13.21 2.68 10.23
CA GLU A 107 12.28 1.66 10.73
C GLU A 107 10.83 2.14 10.69
N CYS A 108 9.88 1.21 10.60
CA CYS A 108 8.46 1.51 10.78
C CYS A 108 8.22 2.18 12.15
N VAL A 109 7.38 3.22 12.16
CA VAL A 109 6.99 3.96 13.38
C VAL A 109 6.45 3.07 14.51
N PHE A 110 5.88 1.91 14.18
CA PHE A 110 5.33 0.97 15.17
C PHE A 110 6.27 -0.16 15.57
N LEU A 111 7.51 -0.19 15.07
CA LEU A 111 8.48 -1.20 15.49
C LEU A 111 9.04 -0.85 16.86
N SER A 112 8.93 -1.75 17.82
CA SER A 112 9.61 -1.69 19.12
C SER A 112 10.56 -2.89 19.29
N GLU A 113 11.34 -2.91 20.36
CA GLU A 113 12.15 -4.08 20.73
C GLU A 113 11.31 -5.35 20.91
N ALA A 114 10.07 -5.20 21.40
CA ALA A 114 9.12 -6.29 21.57
C ALA A 114 8.34 -6.66 20.27
N GLY A 115 8.64 -5.99 19.15
CA GLY A 115 7.95 -6.17 17.87
C GLY A 115 6.94 -5.06 17.56
N CYS A 116 5.98 -5.35 16.68
CA CYS A 116 5.00 -4.36 16.20
C CYS A 116 3.99 -4.00 17.31
N THR A 117 3.93 -2.74 17.70
CA THR A 117 3.07 -2.24 18.79
C THR A 117 1.58 -2.18 18.44
N ILE A 118 1.25 -2.23 17.14
CA ILE A 118 -0.14 -2.24 16.64
C ILE A 118 -0.52 -3.56 15.98
N TYR A 119 0.05 -4.69 16.40
CA TYR A 119 -0.13 -5.99 15.74
C TYR A 119 -1.61 -6.35 15.40
N PRO A 120 -2.61 -6.09 16.29
CA PRO A 120 -4.03 -6.32 15.99
C PRO A 120 -4.63 -5.36 14.95
N PHE A 121 -4.04 -4.16 14.80
CA PHE A 121 -4.51 -3.09 13.92
C PHE A 121 -3.61 -2.87 12.70
N ARG A 122 -2.71 -3.81 12.40
CA ARG A 122 -1.79 -3.75 11.25
C ARG A 122 -2.50 -3.37 9.95
N PRO A 123 -1.90 -2.56 9.07
CA PRO A 123 -2.41 -2.38 7.72
C PRO A 123 -2.53 -3.72 6.96
N LEU A 124 -3.38 -3.77 5.94
CA LEU A 124 -3.65 -4.96 5.12
C LEU A 124 -2.35 -5.58 4.61
N LEU A 125 -1.43 -4.77 4.07
CA LEU A 125 -0.10 -5.23 3.63
C LEU A 125 0.64 -5.98 4.73
N CYS A 126 0.70 -5.42 5.93
CA CYS A 126 1.37 -6.05 7.06
C CYS A 126 0.65 -7.28 7.61
N ARG A 127 -0.68 -7.41 7.40
CA ARG A 127 -1.45 -8.61 7.80
C ARG A 127 -1.18 -9.77 6.85
N THR A 128 -1.13 -9.49 5.55
CA THR A 128 -1.02 -10.54 4.53
C THR A 128 0.42 -10.91 4.19
N TYR A 129 1.40 -10.06 4.53
CA TYR A 129 2.82 -10.32 4.28
C TYR A 129 3.25 -11.72 4.79
N PRO A 130 3.95 -12.54 3.97
CA PRO A 130 4.60 -12.19 2.71
C PRO A 130 3.74 -12.33 1.44
N PHE A 131 2.45 -12.64 1.59
CA PHE A 131 1.57 -12.96 0.47
C PHE A 131 0.88 -11.71 -0.07
N TYR A 132 0.82 -11.62 -1.40
CA TYR A 132 0.08 -10.62 -2.16
C TYR A 132 -0.40 -11.23 -3.48
N ILE A 133 -1.27 -10.52 -4.19
CA ILE A 133 -1.66 -10.91 -5.55
C ILE A 133 -1.16 -9.85 -6.51
N ALA A 134 -0.54 -10.29 -7.60
CA ALA A 134 -0.20 -9.46 -8.75
C ALA A 134 -0.69 -10.15 -10.02
N GLU A 135 -1.35 -9.41 -10.90
CA GLU A 135 -1.90 -9.95 -12.16
C GLU A 135 -2.74 -11.22 -11.97
N GLY A 136 -3.53 -11.26 -10.89
CA GLY A 136 -4.41 -12.38 -10.55
C GLY A 136 -3.73 -13.64 -10.01
N LYS A 137 -2.41 -13.61 -9.75
CA LYS A 137 -1.65 -14.74 -9.21
C LYS A 137 -1.14 -14.46 -7.81
N LEU A 138 -1.04 -15.50 -6.98
CA LEU A 138 -0.41 -15.40 -5.67
C LEU A 138 1.10 -15.19 -5.86
N GLU A 139 1.61 -14.17 -5.21
CA GLU A 139 3.03 -13.86 -5.15
C GLU A 139 3.51 -13.84 -3.70
N ILE A 140 4.80 -14.12 -3.51
CA ILE A 140 5.40 -14.33 -2.18
C ILE A 140 6.68 -13.52 -2.07
N SER A 141 6.68 -12.51 -1.19
CA SER A 141 7.90 -11.78 -0.84
C SER A 141 8.85 -12.64 0.00
N GLU A 142 10.14 -12.34 -0.06
CA GLU A 142 11.15 -13.01 0.76
C GLU A 142 10.84 -12.86 2.26
N CYS A 143 10.73 -13.97 2.99
CA CYS A 143 10.53 -13.92 4.43
C CYS A 143 11.09 -15.15 5.13
N VAL A 144 11.80 -14.94 6.24
CA VAL A 144 12.32 -16.02 7.11
C VAL A 144 11.23 -16.85 7.80
N GLY A 145 9.97 -16.41 7.73
CA GLY A 145 8.82 -17.12 8.27
C GLY A 145 8.30 -18.25 7.37
N GLN A 146 8.82 -18.39 6.15
CA GLN A 146 8.40 -19.42 5.19
C GLN A 146 8.85 -20.84 5.60
N GLY A 147 8.25 -21.87 4.99
CA GLY A 147 8.61 -23.28 5.21
C GLY A 147 8.12 -23.85 6.56
N ARG A 148 7.23 -23.14 7.25
CA ARG A 148 6.64 -23.57 8.52
C ARG A 148 5.29 -24.24 8.29
N ILE A 149 4.95 -25.23 9.12
CA ILE A 149 3.64 -25.90 9.03
C ILE A 149 2.52 -24.88 9.23
N LEU A 150 1.60 -24.82 8.26
CA LEU A 150 0.43 -23.95 8.29
C LEU A 150 -0.83 -24.80 8.03
N PRO A 151 -1.69 -25.02 9.05
CA PRO A 151 -2.95 -25.74 8.86
C PRO A 151 -3.84 -25.11 7.80
N PHE A 152 -4.56 -25.94 7.03
CA PHE A 152 -5.39 -25.48 5.91
C PHE A 152 -6.41 -24.41 6.31
N TYR A 153 -7.04 -24.52 7.49
CA TYR A 153 -7.95 -23.49 7.99
C TYR A 153 -7.29 -22.11 8.14
N HIS A 154 -6.05 -22.05 8.64
CA HIS A 154 -5.30 -20.80 8.75
C HIS A 154 -4.87 -20.27 7.37
N ALA A 155 -4.46 -21.15 6.47
CA ALA A 155 -4.14 -20.79 5.09
C ALA A 155 -5.36 -20.24 4.34
N HIS A 156 -6.54 -20.85 4.52
CA HIS A 156 -7.79 -20.38 3.92
C HIS A 156 -8.19 -18.99 4.44
N ARG A 157 -8.01 -18.73 5.74
CA ARG A 157 -8.22 -17.38 6.29
C ARG A 157 -7.24 -16.37 5.67
N LEU A 158 -5.97 -16.73 5.56
CA LEU A 158 -4.94 -15.87 4.97
C LEU A 158 -5.19 -15.63 3.47
N ALA A 159 -5.59 -16.65 2.72
CA ALA A 159 -5.99 -16.54 1.32
C ALA A 159 -7.14 -15.54 1.15
N ASN A 160 -8.13 -15.57 2.05
CA ASN A 160 -9.23 -14.62 2.02
C ASN A 160 -8.73 -13.20 2.32
N GLU A 161 -7.87 -13.01 3.31
CA GLU A 161 -7.28 -11.69 3.61
C GLU A 161 -6.44 -11.15 2.44
N VAL A 162 -5.67 -12.00 1.76
CA VAL A 162 -4.88 -11.65 0.56
C VAL A 162 -5.78 -11.23 -0.58
N LEU A 163 -6.84 -12.00 -0.87
CA LEU A 163 -7.79 -11.67 -1.94
C LEU A 163 -8.57 -10.38 -1.63
N GLN A 164 -9.01 -10.20 -0.38
CA GLN A 164 -9.67 -8.96 0.03
C GLN A 164 -8.75 -7.76 -0.08
N ARG A 165 -7.48 -7.90 0.34
CA ARG A 165 -6.47 -6.84 0.16
C ARG A 165 -6.33 -6.46 -1.31
N TYR A 166 -6.15 -7.43 -2.21
CA TYR A 166 -6.02 -7.18 -3.65
C TYR A 166 -7.23 -6.43 -4.23
N ILE A 167 -8.44 -6.85 -3.89
CA ILE A 167 -9.68 -6.19 -4.34
C ILE A 167 -9.77 -4.75 -3.80
N ILE A 168 -9.41 -4.52 -2.53
CA ILE A 168 -9.41 -3.19 -1.91
C ILE A 168 -8.37 -2.29 -2.60
N GLU A 169 -7.15 -2.78 -2.82
CA GLU A 169 -6.08 -2.04 -3.51
C GLU A 169 -6.48 -1.65 -4.94
N LEU A 170 -7.10 -2.58 -5.70
CA LEU A 170 -7.63 -2.29 -7.04
C LEU A 170 -8.71 -1.20 -6.99
N ARG A 171 -9.69 -1.32 -6.08
CA ARG A 171 -10.76 -0.32 -5.93
C ARG A 171 -10.23 1.04 -5.51
N ASP A 172 -9.30 1.07 -4.57
CA ASP A 172 -8.66 2.29 -4.09
C ASP A 172 -7.91 2.99 -5.24
N THR A 173 -7.15 2.22 -6.02
CA THR A 173 -6.42 2.72 -7.19
C THR A 173 -7.37 3.23 -8.29
N ILE A 174 -8.41 2.48 -8.64
CA ILE A 174 -9.44 2.91 -9.62
C ILE A 174 -10.07 4.23 -9.18
N MET A 175 -10.43 4.35 -7.90
CA MET A 175 -11.08 5.55 -7.38
C MET A 175 -10.12 6.74 -7.32
N THR A 176 -8.85 6.52 -6.97
CA THR A 176 -7.80 7.54 -7.08
C THR A 176 -7.71 8.07 -8.51
N TYR A 177 -7.63 7.16 -9.50
CA TYR A 177 -7.66 7.55 -10.90
C TYR A 177 -8.97 8.18 -11.33
N ARG A 178 -10.12 7.92 -10.72
CA ARG A 178 -11.39 8.58 -11.09
C ARG A 178 -11.48 9.99 -10.52
N HIS A 179 -10.99 10.20 -9.30
CA HIS A 179 -11.01 11.47 -8.60
C HIS A 179 -9.88 12.43 -8.98
N PHE A 180 -8.77 11.94 -9.54
CA PHE A 180 -7.73 12.80 -10.07
C PHE A 180 -8.30 13.69 -11.18
N LYS A 181 -8.36 15.00 -11.03
CA LYS A 181 -8.90 15.93 -12.05
C LYS A 181 -7.91 17.02 -12.47
N GLU A 182 -6.67 16.91 -11.99
CA GLU A 182 -5.67 17.94 -12.21
C GLU A 182 -5.25 17.99 -13.68
N GLY A 183 -4.74 19.16 -14.08
CA GLY A 183 -4.11 19.34 -15.38
C GLY A 183 -2.78 18.58 -15.47
N PRO A 184 -2.04 18.78 -16.58
CA PRO A 184 -0.74 18.17 -16.75
C PRO A 184 0.19 18.48 -15.57
N LEU A 185 0.81 17.43 -15.03
CA LEU A 185 1.85 17.53 -14.03
C LEU A 185 3.22 17.34 -14.69
N PHE A 186 4.23 18.04 -14.17
CA PHE A 186 5.58 18.05 -14.71
C PHE A 186 6.57 17.62 -13.65
N LEU A 187 7.62 16.90 -14.05
CA LEU A 187 8.73 16.61 -13.15
C LEU A 187 9.47 17.92 -12.85
N ALA A 188 9.58 18.24 -11.57
CA ALA A 188 10.29 19.41 -11.06
C ALA A 188 11.22 19.01 -9.92
N SER A 189 12.38 19.64 -9.86
CA SER A 189 13.21 19.71 -8.66
C SER A 189 12.85 21.01 -7.95
N GLN A 190 12.38 20.92 -6.71
CA GLN A 190 12.03 22.09 -5.91
C GLN A 190 12.71 22.02 -4.54
N SER A 191 13.16 23.16 -4.03
CA SER A 191 13.64 23.25 -2.64
C SER A 191 12.44 23.23 -1.68
N ALA A 192 12.63 22.62 -0.51
CA ALA A 192 11.56 22.20 0.41
C ALA A 192 10.66 23.30 1.03
N SER A 193 10.79 24.59 0.66
CA SER A 193 10.14 25.70 1.41
C SER A 193 8.96 26.39 0.75
N ASP A 194 8.66 26.15 -0.54
CA ASP A 194 7.79 27.07 -1.31
C ASP A 194 6.55 26.40 -1.95
N TYR A 195 6.23 25.14 -1.63
CA TYR A 195 5.14 24.42 -2.29
C TYR A 195 4.04 23.96 -1.33
N LYS A 196 2.78 24.00 -1.80
CA LYS A 196 1.69 23.26 -1.17
C LYS A 196 1.76 21.80 -1.61
N LEU A 197 1.74 20.88 -0.64
CA LEU A 197 1.66 19.46 -0.92
C LEU A 197 0.20 19.03 -1.07
N ILE A 198 -0.14 18.52 -2.25
CA ILE A 198 -1.46 18.02 -2.62
C ILE A 198 -1.38 16.49 -2.73
N VAL A 199 -2.11 15.79 -1.85
CA VAL A 199 -2.21 14.34 -1.87
C VAL A 199 -3.50 13.92 -2.56
N HIS A 200 -3.40 12.99 -3.52
CA HIS A 200 -4.53 12.39 -4.21
C HIS A 200 -4.73 10.97 -3.72
N ASP A 201 -5.92 10.64 -3.22
CA ASP A 201 -6.30 9.28 -2.84
C ASP A 201 -7.68 8.90 -3.39
N SER A 202 -8.15 7.70 -3.03
CA SER A 202 -9.45 7.17 -3.44
C SER A 202 -10.64 7.98 -2.98
N ARG A 203 -10.46 8.94 -2.06
CA ARG A 203 -11.51 9.82 -1.51
C ARG A 203 -11.42 11.25 -2.03
N GLY A 204 -10.37 11.60 -2.77
CA GLY A 204 -10.24 12.89 -3.43
C GLY A 204 -8.87 13.50 -3.24
N LYS A 205 -8.84 14.84 -3.22
CA LYS A 205 -7.61 15.62 -3.03
C LYS A 205 -7.55 16.24 -1.64
N TRP A 206 -6.34 16.29 -1.08
CA TRP A 206 -6.04 16.79 0.25
C TRP A 206 -4.93 17.81 0.13
N ILE A 207 -5.21 19.07 0.51
CA ILE A 207 -4.20 20.12 0.57
C ILE A 207 -3.62 20.09 1.98
N LEU A 208 -2.32 19.84 2.09
CA LEU A 208 -1.60 19.89 3.35
C LEU A 208 -0.98 21.28 3.47
N ASP A 209 -1.53 22.09 4.36
CA ASP A 209 -0.94 23.38 4.72
C ASP A 209 0.25 23.15 5.67
N ASP A 210 1.33 23.90 5.47
CA ASP A 210 2.45 23.97 6.40
C ASP A 210 1.95 24.29 7.80
N LYS A 211 2.28 23.42 8.76
CA LYS A 211 2.20 23.70 10.19
C LYS A 211 3.60 23.87 10.76
#